data_AF-A0A2D3R952-F1
#
_entry.id   AF-A0A2D3R952-F1
#
_cell.length_a   1.000
_cell.length_b   1.000
_cell.length_c   1.000
_cell.angle_alpha   90.00
_cell.angle_beta   90.00
_cell.angle_gamma   90.00
#
_symmetry.space_group_name_H-M   'P 1'
#
loop_
_entity.id
_entity.type
_entity.pdbx_description
1 polymer ?
#
loop_
_entity_poly.entity_id
_entity_poly.type
_entity_poly.pdbx_seq_one_letter_code
_entity_poly.pdbx_strand_id
1 'polypeptide(L)'
;MTRKTGALAALKKLESERAKLDTKQQELETKAAIELGRMFLGTGVETFSAKSLKRMGTVLGKMNEEQALATLKIGNSTSAR
;
A
#
# COMPACT_ATOMS: atom_id res chain seq x y z
N MET A 1 17.96 -43.96 10.97
CA MET A 1 17.20 -43.10 10.03
C MET A 1 18.18 -42.34 9.14
N THR A 2 18.09 -42.53 7.83
CA THR A 2 19.04 -41.96 6.85
C THR A 2 18.78 -40.47 6.64
N ARG A 3 19.81 -39.63 6.82
CA ARG A 3 19.74 -38.15 6.77
C ARG A 3 19.08 -37.59 5.49
N LYS A 4 19.16 -38.33 4.39
CA LYS A 4 18.58 -37.98 3.07
C LYS A 4 17.05 -37.86 3.10
N THR A 5 16.37 -38.68 3.91
CA THR A 5 14.90 -38.67 4.02
C THR A 5 14.40 -37.47 4.84
N GLY A 6 15.20 -37.01 5.81
CA GLY A 6 14.90 -35.81 6.61
C GLY A 6 15.05 -34.51 5.81
N ALA A 7 16.06 -34.41 4.94
CA ALA A 7 16.25 -33.25 4.08
C ALA A 7 15.11 -33.06 3.07
N LEU A 8 14.62 -34.15 2.46
CA LEU A 8 13.46 -34.11 1.55
C LEU A 8 12.17 -33.74 2.28
N ALA A 9 11.96 -34.24 3.49
CA ALA A 9 10.80 -33.87 4.30
C ALA A 9 10.83 -32.39 4.71
N ALA A 10 12.01 -31.88 5.09
CA ALA A 10 12.20 -30.46 5.40
C ALA A 10 11.96 -29.56 4.19
N LEU A 11 12.42 -29.97 3.00
CA LEU A 11 12.20 -29.23 1.76
C LEU A 11 10.71 -29.16 1.41
N LYS A 12 9.99 -30.28 1.47
CA LYS A 12 8.53 -30.31 1.27
C LYS A 12 7.77 -29.43 2.27
N LYS A 13 8.24 -29.38 3.52
CA LYS A 13 7.64 -28.51 4.54
C LYS A 13 7.85 -27.04 4.20
N LEU A 14 9.07 -26.65 3.80
CA LEU A 14 9.40 -25.30 3.35
C LEU A 14 8.57 -24.88 2.13
N GLU A 15 8.40 -25.76 1.15
CA GLU A 15 7.55 -25.51 -0.03
C GLU A 15 6.08 -25.28 0.38
N SER A 16 5.55 -26.08 1.31
CA SER A 16 4.20 -25.90 1.84
C SER A 16 4.05 -24.59 2.62
N GLU A 17 5.04 -24.21 3.42
CA GLU A 17 5.03 -22.95 4.17
C GLU A 17 5.12 -21.75 3.22
N ARG A 18 5.92 -21.83 2.15
CA ARG A 18 6.00 -20.80 1.13
C ARG A 18 4.68 -20.61 0.40
N ALA A 19 4.03 -21.70 -0.02
CA ALA A 19 2.71 -21.62 -0.65
C ALA A 19 1.67 -20.95 0.26
N LYS A 20 1.69 -21.23 1.57
CA LYS A 20 0.80 -20.58 2.54
C LYS A 20 1.10 -19.09 2.71
N LEU A 21 2.38 -18.71 2.69
CA LEU A 21 2.79 -17.31 2.74
C LEU A 21 2.33 -16.55 1.49
N ASP A 22 2.48 -17.15 0.31
CA ASP A 22 2.05 -16.54 -0.96
C ASP A 22 0.53 -16.30 -0.97
N THR A 23 -0.27 -17.27 -0.50
CA THR A 23 -1.72 -17.08 -0.35
C THR A 23 -2.05 -15.95 0.62
N LYS A 24 -1.37 -15.91 1.78
CA LYS A 24 -1.60 -14.87 2.79
C LYS A 24 -1.18 -13.47 2.28
N GLN A 25 -0.12 -13.40 1.49
CA GLN A 25 0.30 -12.16 0.85
C GLN A 25 -0.78 -11.65 -0.12
N GLN A 26 -1.31 -12.51 -0.99
CA GLN A 26 -2.39 -12.13 -1.91
C GLN A 26 -3.65 -11.65 -1.17
N GLU A 27 -4.02 -12.31 -0.07
CA GLU A 27 -5.14 -11.86 0.78
C GLU A 27 -4.89 -10.49 1.41
N LEU A 28 -3.66 -10.23 1.88
CA LEU A 28 -3.29 -8.95 2.47
C LEU A 28 -3.26 -7.83 1.42
N GLU A 29 -2.72 -8.10 0.23
CA GLU A 29 -2.74 -7.17 -0.89
C GLU A 29 -4.17 -6.82 -1.31
N THR A 30 -5.05 -7.83 -1.37
CA THR A 30 -6.47 -7.63 -1.69
C THR A 30 -7.15 -6.77 -0.62
N LYS A 31 -6.90 -7.04 0.67
CA LYS A 31 -7.45 -6.24 1.77
C LYS A 31 -6.93 -4.81 1.76
N ALA A 32 -5.65 -4.61 1.51
CA ALA A 32 -5.04 -3.30 1.39
C ALA A 32 -5.62 -2.53 0.20
N ALA A 33 -5.82 -3.17 -0.96
CA ALA A 33 -6.46 -2.54 -2.11
C ALA A 33 -7.91 -2.12 -1.81
N ILE A 34 -8.68 -2.96 -1.09
CA ILE A 34 -10.05 -2.63 -0.65
C ILE A 34 -10.04 -1.47 0.36
N GLU A 35 -9.12 -1.49 1.32
CA GLU A 35 -8.99 -0.43 2.32
C GLU A 35 -8.61 0.90 1.67
N LEU A 36 -7.61 0.91 0.78
CA LEU A 36 -7.24 2.07 -0.01
C LEU A 36 -8.43 2.55 -0.86
N GLY A 37 -9.13 1.64 -1.55
CA GLY A 37 -10.32 1.97 -2.33
C GLY A 37 -11.42 2.63 -1.49
N ARG A 38 -11.67 2.11 -0.27
CA ARG A 38 -12.62 2.70 0.70
C ARG A 38 -12.15 4.03 1.25
N MET A 39 -10.86 4.20 1.50
CA MET A 39 -10.29 5.48 1.91
C MET A 39 -10.42 6.51 0.80
N PHE A 40 -10.28 6.13 -0.47
CA PHE A 40 -10.47 7.06 -1.58
C PHE A 40 -11.94 7.42 -1.78
N LEU A 41 -12.86 6.44 -1.70
CA LEU A 41 -14.29 6.68 -1.84
C LEU A 41 -14.83 7.57 -0.69
N GLY A 42 -15.37 8.73 -1.04
CA GLY A 42 -15.90 9.70 -0.07
C GLY A 42 -14.92 10.77 0.38
N THR A 43 -13.64 10.70 -0.04
CA THR A 43 -12.70 11.83 0.12
C THR A 43 -12.86 12.89 -0.97
N GLY A 44 -13.74 12.64 -1.94
CA GLY A 44 -13.92 13.51 -3.11
C GLY A 44 -12.83 13.31 -4.17
N VAL A 45 -11.85 12.42 -3.95
CA VAL A 45 -10.85 12.05 -4.97
C VAL A 45 -11.54 11.44 -6.20
N GLU A 46 -12.65 10.72 -6.04
CA GLU A 46 -13.47 10.24 -7.15
C GLU A 46 -14.05 11.35 -8.06
N THR A 47 -14.12 12.59 -7.56
CA THR A 47 -14.63 13.74 -8.32
C THR A 47 -13.54 14.44 -9.15
N PHE A 48 -12.27 14.13 -8.91
CA PHE A 48 -11.18 14.73 -9.67
C PHE A 48 -11.04 14.07 -11.04
N SER A 49 -11.00 14.89 -12.09
CA SER A 49 -10.65 14.39 -13.42
C SER A 49 -9.22 13.85 -13.44
N ALA A 50 -8.95 12.84 -14.27
CA ALA A 50 -7.60 12.30 -14.48
C ALA A 50 -6.58 13.38 -14.88
N LYS A 51 -7.01 14.41 -15.62
CA LYS A 51 -6.19 15.57 -16.00
C LYS A 51 -5.81 16.42 -14.78
N SER A 52 -6.76 16.63 -13.87
CA SER A 52 -6.55 17.38 -12.62
C SER A 52 -5.60 16.62 -11.70
N LEU A 53 -5.78 15.30 -11.52
CA LEU A 53 -4.89 14.44 -10.75
C LEU A 53 -3.46 14.45 -11.29
N LYS A 54 -3.29 14.30 -12.61
CA LYS A 54 -1.98 14.35 -13.26
C LYS A 54 -1.28 15.69 -13.02
N ARG A 55 -2.01 16.82 -13.12
CA ARG A 55 -1.46 18.16 -12.86
C ARG A 55 -1.04 18.31 -11.40
N MET A 56 -1.87 17.92 -10.44
CA MET A 56 -1.52 17.96 -9.02
C MET A 56 -0.29 17.12 -8.73
N GLY A 57 -0.24 15.87 -9.21
CA GLY A 57 0.93 15.00 -9.05
C GLY A 57 2.22 15.58 -9.66
N THR A 58 2.11 16.26 -10.81
CA THR A 58 3.27 16.89 -11.48
C THR A 58 3.77 18.12 -10.72
N VAL A 59 2.88 18.89 -10.10
CA VAL A 59 3.23 20.06 -9.30
C VAL A 59 3.82 19.64 -7.96
N LEU A 60 3.18 18.70 -7.26
CA LEU A 60 3.64 18.18 -5.97
C LEU A 60 4.96 17.41 -6.11
N GLY A 61 5.15 16.63 -7.18
CA GLY A 61 6.39 15.88 -7.41
C GLY A 61 7.62 16.76 -7.71
N LYS A 62 7.44 18.07 -7.91
CA LYS A 62 8.54 19.04 -8.04
C LYS A 62 8.87 19.75 -6.72
N MET A 63 8.07 19.52 -5.67
CA MET A 63 8.22 20.10 -4.35
C MET A 63 8.87 19.10 -3.40
N ASN A 64 9.50 19.59 -2.34
CA ASN A 64 9.82 18.74 -1.19
C ASN A 64 8.55 18.46 -0.36
N GLU A 65 8.63 17.49 0.55
CA GLU A 65 7.46 17.01 1.31
C GLU A 65 6.79 18.13 2.12
N GLU A 66 7.57 18.96 2.80
CA GLU A 66 7.07 20.09 3.60
C GLU A 66 6.33 21.13 2.74
N GLN A 67 6.87 21.47 1.57
CA GLN A 67 6.26 22.40 0.62
C GLN A 67 4.98 21.84 0.00
N ALA A 68 4.96 20.53 -0.30
CA ALA A 68 3.79 19.85 -0.81
C ALA A 68 2.66 19.86 0.22
N LEU A 69 2.96 19.54 1.48
CA LEU A 69 2.01 19.57 2.59
C LEU A 69 1.45 20.97 2.85
N ALA A 70 2.31 22.01 2.84
CA ALA A 70 1.87 23.40 2.95
C ALA A 70 0.96 23.83 1.79
N THR A 71 1.28 23.43 0.56
CA THR A 71 0.47 23.72 -0.64
C THR A 71 -0.91 23.05 -0.56
N LEU A 72 -0.96 21.82 -0.05
CA LEU A 72 -2.20 21.10 0.19
C LEU A 72 -2.95 21.59 1.44
N LYS A 73 -2.36 22.53 2.20
CA LYS A 73 -2.86 23.00 3.50
C LYS A 73 -3.04 21.86 4.52
N ILE A 74 -2.33 20.76 4.32
CA ILE A 74 -2.28 19.61 5.22
C ILE A 74 -1.13 19.91 6.18
N GLY A 75 -1.43 20.49 7.35
CA GLY A 75 -0.38 20.81 8.32
C GLY A 75 -0.62 22.01 9.23
N ASN A 76 -1.79 22.67 9.20
CA ASN A 76 -2.07 23.77 10.12
C ASN A 76 -3.49 23.78 10.73
N SER A 77 -4.14 22.61 10.83
CA SER A 77 -5.47 22.47 11.46
C SER A 77 -5.42 22.18 12.97
N THR A 78 -4.26 22.32 13.63
CA THR A 78 -4.09 22.18 15.08
C THR A 78 -3.53 23.45 15.75
N SER A 79 -4.03 24.62 15.37
CA SER A 79 -3.91 25.82 16.21
C SER A 79 -5.09 26.78 15.99
N ALA A 80 -6.28 26.30 16.32
CA ALA A 80 -7.46 27.14 16.52
C ALA A 80 -8.31 26.57 17.67
N ARG A 81 -7.75 26.59 18.88
CA ARG A 81 -8.46 26.76 20.16
C ARG A 81 -7.46 26.91 21.29
#